data_AF-A0A6A6V9M9-F1
#
_entry.id   AF-A0A6A6V9M9-F1
#
_cell.length_a   1.000
_cell.length_b   1.000
_cell.length_c   1.000
_cell.angle_alpha   90.00
_cell.angle_beta   90.00
_cell.angle_gamma   90.00
#
_symmetry.space_group_name_H-M   'P 1'
#
loop_
_entity.id
_entity.type
_entity.pdbx_description
1 polymer ?
#
loop_
_entity_poly.entity_id
_entity_poly.type
_entity_poly.pdbx_seq_one_letter_code
_entity_poly.pdbx_strand_id
1 'polypeptide(L)'
;MDHTRLLPPVFYFLTATVIFFIGMQRTRRLSRISFASLHIAAIVIFFRLLGRVSSYFSLPLEVVAFLVGWSIHTSGNLLFEKQEIPQQLLLRPWEERVRTVILLWTDFRVMQTSQANPKAGSRIGGTSNHRERLKFGAQKGIHAVILLILHRWATQYTTTWLGSLAIVPHDFSPTHQGLLPWSLEEEVLALRSVYATQWVWRTYFLLTAWHDIFAILFVSILGWSNETDWPSLYPSSIFRAYSLRRFWGVFWHRLHVAPFARFTPSRLKSLGPVNNAVRTLWIFLLSALCHGAVNWVVYY
;
A
#
# COMPACT_ATOMS: atom_id res chain seq x y z
N MET A 1 -7.57 -22.92 -19.10
CA MET A 1 -6.34 -22.44 -18.43
C MET A 1 -5.97 -23.43 -17.35
N ASP A 2 -4.71 -23.85 -17.28
CA ASP A 2 -4.25 -24.79 -16.25
C ASP A 2 -3.95 -24.04 -14.94
N HIS A 3 -4.92 -24.05 -14.02
CA HIS A 3 -4.81 -23.37 -12.73
C HIS A 3 -3.74 -23.97 -11.82
N THR A 4 -3.24 -25.19 -12.09
CA THR A 4 -2.20 -25.82 -11.27
C THR A 4 -0.89 -25.05 -11.31
N ARG A 5 -0.66 -24.24 -12.36
CA ARG A 5 0.50 -23.34 -12.49
C ARG A 5 0.56 -22.25 -11.42
N LEU A 6 -0.57 -21.91 -10.78
CA LEU A 6 -0.61 -20.96 -9.66
C LEU A 6 -0.22 -21.61 -8.32
N LEU A 7 -0.21 -22.93 -8.21
CA LEU A 7 0.07 -23.60 -6.94
C LEU A 7 1.48 -23.27 -6.40
N PRO A 8 2.56 -23.30 -7.20
CA PRO A 8 3.88 -22.93 -6.71
C PRO A 8 3.99 -21.51 -6.16
N PRO A 9 3.61 -20.42 -6.88
CA PRO A 9 3.68 -19.09 -6.30
C PRO A 9 2.76 -18.93 -5.07
N VAL A 10 1.55 -19.49 -5.10
CA VAL A 10 0.65 -19.45 -3.92
C VAL A 10 1.30 -20.13 -2.71
N PHE A 11 1.95 -21.28 -2.90
CA PHE A 11 2.66 -21.97 -1.83
C PHE A 11 3.77 -21.11 -1.20
N TYR A 12 4.60 -20.45 -2.01
CA TYR A 12 5.66 -19.59 -1.50
C TYR A 12 5.12 -18.31 -0.84
N PHE A 13 4.00 -17.76 -1.32
CA PHE A 13 3.31 -16.64 -0.67
C PHE A 13 2.77 -17.03 0.72
N LEU A 14 2.11 -18.19 0.81
CA LEU A 14 1.62 -18.72 2.09
C LEU A 14 2.79 -19.02 3.04
N THR A 15 3.86 -19.61 2.53
CA THR A 15 5.09 -19.87 3.29
C THR A 15 5.69 -18.57 3.81
N ALA A 16 5.85 -17.53 2.98
CA ALA A 16 6.32 -16.22 3.40
C ALA A 16 5.43 -15.61 4.48
N THR A 17 4.11 -15.78 4.38
CA THR A 17 3.12 -15.30 5.36
C THR A 17 3.28 -16.01 6.70
N VAL A 18 3.43 -17.34 6.71
CA VAL A 18 3.65 -18.14 7.93
C VAL A 18 4.99 -17.78 8.58
N ILE A 19 6.06 -17.65 7.79
CA ILE A 19 7.38 -17.21 8.29
C ILE A 19 7.29 -15.83 8.93
N PHE A 20 6.58 -14.89 8.30
CA PHE A 20 6.34 -13.56 8.88
C PHE A 20 5.61 -13.67 10.22
N PHE A 21 4.53 -14.43 10.26
CA PHE A 21 3.70 -14.58 11.46
C PHE A 21 4.48 -15.18 12.63
N ILE A 22 5.25 -16.25 12.40
CA ILE A 22 6.11 -16.88 13.41
C ILE A 22 7.26 -15.94 13.79
N GLY A 23 7.87 -15.26 12.81
CA GLY A 23 8.98 -14.35 12.99
C GLY A 23 8.62 -13.16 13.89
N MET A 24 7.43 -12.58 13.71
CA MET A 24 6.94 -11.47 14.53
C MET A 24 6.77 -11.83 16.01
N GLN A 25 6.58 -13.12 16.32
CA GLN A 25 6.42 -13.61 17.70
C GLN A 25 7.74 -13.89 18.41
N ARG A 26 8.88 -13.75 17.73
CA ARG A 26 10.20 -13.97 18.34
C ARG A 26 10.62 -12.72 19.10
N THR A 27 10.99 -12.87 20.37
CA THR A 27 11.52 -11.76 21.18
C THR A 27 12.99 -11.47 20.88
N ARG A 28 13.78 -12.51 20.58
CA ARG A 28 15.20 -12.35 20.28
C ARG A 28 15.42 -11.78 18.87
N ARG A 29 16.13 -10.66 18.80
CA ARG A 29 16.47 -9.97 17.54
C ARG A 29 17.17 -10.87 16.52
N LEU A 30 18.13 -11.70 16.94
CA LEU A 30 18.85 -12.61 16.03
C LEU A 30 17.89 -13.61 15.38
N SER A 31 16.96 -14.18 16.15
CA SER A 31 15.94 -15.09 15.62
C SER A 31 15.05 -14.37 14.61
N ARG A 32 14.60 -13.15 14.90
CA ARG A 32 13.82 -12.33 13.96
C ARG A 32 14.55 -12.07 12.64
N ILE A 33 15.85 -11.79 12.69
CA ILE A 33 16.67 -11.59 11.49
C ILE A 33 16.74 -12.88 10.67
N SER A 34 16.93 -14.05 11.29
CA SER A 34 16.88 -15.34 10.57
C SER A 34 15.53 -15.57 9.88
N PHE A 35 14.42 -15.28 10.56
CA PHE A 35 13.09 -15.34 9.96
C PHE A 35 12.92 -14.30 8.84
N ALA A 36 13.49 -13.10 8.98
CA ALA A 36 13.49 -12.09 7.93
C ALA A 36 14.21 -12.58 6.67
N SER A 37 15.37 -13.22 6.81
CA SER A 37 16.11 -13.79 5.68
C SER A 37 15.32 -14.88 4.96
N LEU A 38 14.71 -15.80 5.71
CA LEU A 38 13.84 -16.84 5.15
C LEU A 38 12.61 -16.25 4.46
N HIS A 39 12.02 -15.21 5.04
CA HIS A 39 10.86 -14.51 4.49
C HIS A 39 11.21 -13.83 3.16
N ILE A 40 12.34 -13.12 3.10
CA ILE A 40 12.84 -12.48 1.88
C ILE A 40 13.13 -13.53 0.80
N ALA A 41 13.77 -14.65 1.16
CA ALA A 41 14.02 -15.74 0.21
C ALA A 41 12.70 -16.30 -0.36
N ALA A 42 11.70 -16.55 0.49
CA ALA A 42 10.38 -17.01 0.05
C ALA A 42 9.69 -15.98 -0.86
N ILE A 43 9.79 -14.68 -0.57
CA ILE A 43 9.25 -13.60 -1.42
C ILE A 43 9.95 -13.55 -2.78
N VAL A 44 11.27 -13.66 -2.82
CA VAL A 44 12.03 -13.63 -4.08
C VAL A 44 11.63 -14.82 -4.97
N ILE A 45 11.51 -16.02 -4.39
CA ILE A 45 11.03 -17.19 -5.12
C ILE A 45 9.58 -16.99 -5.57
N PHE A 46 8.71 -16.48 -4.71
CA PHE A 46 7.33 -16.15 -5.02
C PHE A 46 7.23 -15.24 -6.25
N PHE A 47 7.89 -14.08 -6.26
CA PHE A 47 7.80 -13.15 -7.40
C PHE A 47 8.42 -13.72 -8.68
N ARG A 48 9.51 -14.49 -8.57
CA ARG A 48 10.11 -15.17 -9.73
C ARG A 48 9.14 -16.17 -10.36
N LEU A 49 8.42 -16.93 -9.55
CA LEU A 49 7.40 -17.86 -10.04
C LEU A 49 6.16 -17.14 -10.54
N LEU A 50 5.77 -16.05 -9.87
CA LEU A 50 4.62 -15.23 -10.26
C LEU A 50 4.82 -14.58 -11.63
N GLY A 51 6.00 -14.03 -11.93
CA GLY A 51 6.32 -13.46 -13.24
C GLY A 51 6.22 -14.48 -14.38
N ARG A 52 6.67 -15.73 -14.13
CA ARG A 52 6.53 -16.82 -15.13
C ARG A 52 5.09 -17.18 -15.46
N VAL A 53 4.15 -16.92 -14.54
CA VAL A 53 2.75 -17.28 -14.72
C VAL A 53 1.85 -16.06 -15.00
N SER A 54 2.33 -14.84 -14.77
CA SER A 54 1.54 -13.60 -14.87
C SER A 54 0.98 -13.40 -16.27
N SER A 55 1.77 -13.72 -17.31
CA SER A 55 1.37 -13.67 -18.72
C SER A 55 0.18 -14.59 -19.05
N TYR A 56 0.03 -15.71 -18.34
CA TYR A 56 -1.08 -16.66 -18.56
C TYR A 56 -2.38 -16.22 -17.87
N PHE A 57 -2.28 -15.48 -16.76
CA PHE A 57 -3.44 -15.13 -15.92
C PHE A 57 -3.84 -13.66 -16.01
N SER A 58 -3.10 -12.82 -16.75
CA SER A 58 -3.36 -11.37 -16.88
C SER A 58 -3.64 -10.72 -15.53
N LEU A 59 -2.73 -10.95 -14.57
CA LEU A 59 -2.90 -10.47 -13.20
C LEU A 59 -3.10 -8.94 -13.19
N PRO A 60 -4.12 -8.42 -12.48
CA PRO A 60 -4.30 -6.98 -12.38
C PRO A 60 -3.07 -6.32 -11.76
N LEU A 61 -2.63 -5.20 -12.34
CA LEU A 61 -1.47 -4.43 -11.88
C LEU A 61 -1.54 -4.12 -10.37
N GLU A 62 -2.75 -3.92 -9.87
CA GLU A 62 -3.00 -3.54 -8.48
C GLU A 62 -2.81 -4.70 -7.51
N VAL A 63 -3.07 -5.93 -7.95
CA VAL A 63 -2.80 -7.15 -7.17
C VAL A 63 -1.29 -7.28 -7.00
N VAL A 64 -0.53 -7.11 -8.08
CA VAL A 64 0.94 -7.16 -8.03
C VAL A 64 1.51 -6.02 -7.18
N ALA A 65 0.99 -4.79 -7.32
CA ALA A 65 1.39 -3.65 -6.50
C ALA A 65 1.11 -3.87 -5.01
N PHE A 66 -0.05 -4.45 -4.67
CA PHE A 66 -0.38 -4.84 -3.30
C PHE A 66 0.62 -5.87 -2.77
N LEU A 67 0.93 -6.91 -3.54
CA LEU A 67 1.88 -7.95 -3.14
C LEU A 67 3.28 -7.37 -2.90
N VAL A 68 3.77 -6.48 -3.76
CA VAL A 68 5.05 -5.80 -3.58
C VAL A 68 5.04 -4.93 -2.32
N GLY A 69 3.98 -4.14 -2.12
CA GLY A 69 3.81 -3.34 -0.91
C GLY A 69 3.76 -4.19 0.36
N TRP A 70 3.04 -5.31 0.32
CA TRP A 70 2.97 -6.29 1.40
C TRP A 70 4.36 -6.83 1.74
N SER A 71 5.10 -7.31 0.74
CA SER A 71 6.44 -7.86 0.90
C SER A 71 7.42 -6.88 1.54
N ILE A 72 7.39 -5.61 1.12
CA ILE A 72 8.26 -4.57 1.69
C ILE A 72 7.88 -4.28 3.13
N HIS A 73 6.59 -4.18 3.41
CA HIS A 73 6.10 -3.90 4.77
C HIS A 73 6.42 -5.03 5.74
N THR A 74 6.13 -6.28 5.38
CA THR A 74 6.40 -7.45 6.23
C THR A 74 7.89 -7.68 6.43
N SER A 75 8.70 -7.52 5.38
CA SER A 75 10.17 -7.58 5.49
C SER A 75 10.71 -6.47 6.40
N GLY A 76 10.20 -5.24 6.24
CA GLY A 76 10.58 -4.10 7.07
C GLY A 76 10.22 -4.30 8.54
N ASN A 77 9.05 -4.89 8.82
CA ASN A 77 8.64 -5.24 10.18
C ASN A 77 9.59 -6.26 10.81
N LEU A 78 9.96 -7.33 10.10
CA LEU A 78 10.87 -8.34 10.65
C LEU A 78 12.28 -7.79 10.90
N LEU A 79 12.80 -6.95 9.99
CA LEU A 79 14.16 -6.42 10.05
C LEU A 79 14.34 -5.26 11.04
N PHE A 80 13.36 -4.35 11.12
CA PHE A 80 13.56 -3.05 11.76
C PHE A 80 12.57 -2.74 12.89
N GLU A 81 11.44 -3.45 13.01
CA GLU A 81 10.45 -3.14 14.03
C GLU A 81 11.06 -3.34 15.42
N LYS A 82 11.06 -2.30 16.24
CA LYS A 82 11.64 -2.34 17.59
C LYS A 82 10.62 -2.76 18.63
N GLN A 83 9.33 -2.69 18.32
CA GLN A 83 8.30 -3.21 19.20
C GLN A 83 8.46 -4.72 19.33
N GLU A 84 9.05 -5.14 20.45
CA GLU A 84 8.98 -6.53 20.89
C GLU A 84 7.54 -6.79 21.30
N ILE A 85 6.95 -7.87 20.79
CA ILE A 85 5.69 -8.36 21.34
C ILE A 85 5.98 -8.72 22.81
N PRO A 86 5.32 -8.05 23.79
CA PRO A 86 5.52 -8.33 25.20
C PRO A 86 5.48 -9.83 25.46
N GLN A 87 6.42 -10.37 26.25
CA GLN A 87 6.45 -11.82 26.56
C GLN A 87 5.11 -12.32 27.12
N GLN A 88 4.39 -11.47 27.84
CA GLN A 88 3.05 -11.73 28.36
C GLN A 88 2.02 -12.03 27.26
N LEU A 89 2.17 -11.45 26.06
CA LEU A 89 1.29 -11.71 24.91
C LEU A 89 1.59 -13.06 24.24
N LEU A 90 2.79 -13.62 24.41
CA LEU A 90 3.12 -14.96 23.89
C LEU A 90 2.46 -16.08 24.71
N LEU A 91 2.11 -15.80 25.96
CA LEU A 91 1.38 -16.70 26.86
C LEU A 91 -0.14 -16.68 26.62
N ARG A 92 -0.64 -15.74 25.82
CA ARG A 92 -2.06 -15.64 25.50
C ARG A 92 -2.51 -16.74 24.53
N PRO A 93 -3.82 -17.03 24.47
CA PRO A 93 -4.40 -17.94 23.49
C PRO A 93 -3.97 -17.60 22.05
N TRP A 94 -3.94 -18.61 21.18
CA TRP A 94 -3.53 -18.46 19.79
C TRP A 94 -4.30 -17.34 19.05
N GLU A 95 -5.60 -17.22 19.30
CA GLU A 95 -6.47 -16.23 18.69
C GLU A 95 -6.04 -14.78 19.01
N GLU A 96 -5.68 -14.51 20.27
CA GLU A 96 -5.20 -13.19 20.69
C GLU A 96 -3.84 -12.87 20.06
N ARG A 97 -2.97 -13.87 19.91
CA ARG A 97 -1.68 -13.74 19.22
C ARG A 97 -1.88 -13.43 17.74
N VAL A 98 -2.79 -14.14 17.07
CA VAL A 98 -3.18 -13.88 15.67
C VAL A 98 -3.71 -12.48 15.51
N ARG A 99 -4.67 -12.08 16.35
CA ARG A 99 -5.23 -10.73 16.35
C ARG A 99 -4.14 -9.68 16.52
N THR A 100 -3.23 -9.86 17.48
CA THR A 100 -2.15 -8.90 17.76
C THR A 100 -1.21 -8.74 16.56
N VAL A 101 -0.80 -9.85 15.94
CA VAL A 101 0.09 -9.81 14.77
C VAL A 101 -0.63 -9.18 13.57
N ILE A 102 -1.92 -9.45 13.37
CA ILE A 102 -2.71 -8.83 12.30
C ILE A 102 -2.86 -7.32 12.53
N LEU A 103 -3.12 -6.88 13.76
CA LEU A 103 -3.19 -5.45 14.11
C LEU A 103 -1.85 -4.75 13.89
N LEU A 104 -0.74 -5.40 14.25
CA LEU A 104 0.60 -4.88 14.01
C LEU A 104 0.96 -4.84 12.53
N TRP A 105 0.52 -5.84 11.76
CA TRP A 105 0.66 -5.86 10.31
C TRP A 105 -0.18 -4.75 9.65
N THR A 106 -1.39 -4.50 10.12
CA THR A 106 -2.28 -3.46 9.57
C THR A 106 -1.93 -2.04 10.01
N ASP A 107 -1.04 -1.87 10.99
CA ASP A 107 -0.49 -0.56 11.36
C ASP A 107 0.60 -0.08 10.38
N PHE A 108 0.22 0.09 9.11
CA PHE A 108 1.09 0.63 8.06
C PHE A 108 1.51 2.07 8.31
N ARG A 109 0.78 2.81 9.15
CA ARG A 109 1.02 4.23 9.37
C ARG A 109 1.96 4.48 10.55
N VAL A 110 2.36 3.44 11.31
CA VAL A 110 2.99 3.57 12.63
C VAL A 110 2.21 4.65 13.36
N MET A 111 0.94 4.35 13.56
CA MET A 111 -0.14 5.25 13.92
C MET A 111 0.43 6.46 14.69
N GLN A 112 0.50 7.63 14.02
CA GLN A 112 1.10 8.87 14.54
C GLN A 112 0.50 9.31 15.89
N THR A 113 -0.52 8.59 16.37
CA THR A 113 -1.06 8.56 17.71
C THR A 113 -0.01 8.41 18.81
N SER A 114 1.11 7.71 18.61
CA SER A 114 2.12 7.54 19.68
C SER A 114 2.93 8.81 19.99
N GLN A 115 3.04 9.76 19.04
CA GLN A 115 3.68 11.06 19.32
C GLN A 115 2.72 12.13 19.86
N ALA A 116 1.40 11.97 19.64
CA ALA A 116 0.42 12.96 20.08
C ALA A 116 -0.10 12.71 21.52
N ASN A 117 -0.06 11.46 22.04
CA ASN A 117 -0.50 11.20 23.40
C ASN A 117 0.11 9.91 24.00
N PRO A 118 1.21 9.98 24.77
CA PRO A 118 1.86 8.80 25.36
C PRO A 118 0.99 8.06 26.41
N LYS A 119 -0.15 8.63 26.84
CA LYS A 119 -1.12 7.97 27.72
C LYS A 119 -2.07 7.01 26.99
N ALA A 120 -2.01 6.91 25.66
CA ALA A 120 -2.83 5.98 24.86
C ALA A 120 -2.21 4.56 24.76
N GLY A 121 -1.22 4.23 25.58
CA GLY A 121 -0.43 2.99 25.52
C GLY A 121 -1.15 1.68 25.88
N SER A 122 -2.48 1.64 25.85
CA SER A 122 -3.27 0.43 26.12
C SER A 122 -4.63 0.51 25.40
N ARG A 123 -4.64 0.53 24.06
CA ARG A 123 -5.88 0.48 23.27
C ARG A 123 -5.92 -0.69 22.29
N ILE A 124 -5.38 -1.84 22.68
CA ILE A 124 -5.75 -3.10 22.03
C ILE A 124 -7.14 -3.47 22.57
N GLY A 125 -8.19 -3.04 21.88
CA GLY A 125 -9.59 -3.26 22.25
C GLY A 125 -10.21 -2.07 22.97
N GLY A 126 -10.65 -1.07 22.21
CA GLY A 126 -11.63 -0.12 22.74
C GLY A 126 -13.02 -0.70 22.57
N THR A 127 -13.78 -0.76 23.66
CA THR A 127 -15.19 -1.16 23.70
C THR A 127 -16.04 -0.04 23.10
N SER A 128 -15.90 0.23 21.81
CA SER A 128 -16.88 1.08 21.11
C SER A 128 -18.24 0.38 21.14
N ASN A 129 -19.29 1.15 21.43
CA ASN A 129 -20.64 0.61 21.51
C ASN A 129 -20.98 -0.06 20.17
N HIS A 130 -21.65 -1.22 20.19
CA HIS A 130 -22.07 -1.92 18.96
C HIS A 130 -22.80 -0.97 17.98
N ARG A 131 -23.59 -0.03 18.52
CA ARG A 131 -24.26 1.02 17.74
C ARG A 131 -23.28 1.96 17.03
N GLU A 132 -22.18 2.35 17.67
CA GLU A 132 -21.14 3.21 17.08
C GLU A 132 -20.39 2.47 15.97
N ARG A 133 -20.06 1.19 16.20
CA ARG A 133 -19.43 0.32 15.21
C ARG A 133 -20.29 0.16 13.96
N LEU A 134 -21.59 -0.12 14.12
CA LEU A 134 -22.52 -0.21 13.00
C LEU A 134 -22.67 1.13 12.26
N LYS A 135 -22.74 2.24 12.99
CA LYS A 135 -22.81 3.57 12.40
C LYS A 135 -21.56 3.87 11.56
N PHE A 136 -20.38 3.58 12.09
CA PHE A 136 -19.11 3.72 11.37
C PHE A 136 -19.09 2.85 10.11
N GLY A 137 -19.47 1.57 10.22
CA GLY A 137 -19.55 0.65 9.09
C GLY A 137 -20.50 1.14 8.00
N ALA A 138 -21.69 1.62 8.38
CA ALA A 138 -22.64 2.19 7.44
C ALA A 138 -22.10 3.45 6.75
N GLN A 139 -21.44 4.35 7.48
CA GLN A 139 -20.81 5.54 6.89
C GLN A 139 -19.74 5.17 5.87
N LYS A 140 -18.88 4.18 6.18
CA LYS A 140 -17.88 3.65 5.26
C LYS A 140 -18.51 2.95 4.04
N GLY A 141 -19.59 2.20 4.26
CA GLY A 141 -20.35 1.57 3.18
C GLY A 141 -20.95 2.60 2.21
N ILE A 142 -21.60 3.64 2.75
CA ILE A 142 -22.15 4.75 1.94
C ILE A 142 -21.03 5.45 1.16
N HIS A 143 -19.90 5.74 1.80
CA HIS A 143 -18.75 6.35 1.14
C HIS A 143 -18.21 5.48 -0.01
N ALA A 144 -18.08 4.17 0.20
CA ALA A 144 -17.65 3.23 -0.84
C ALA A 144 -18.64 3.17 -2.02
N VAL A 145 -19.94 3.20 -1.76
CA VAL A 145 -20.98 3.25 -2.80
C VAL A 145 -20.90 4.55 -3.61
N ILE A 146 -20.77 5.70 -2.94
CA ILE A 146 -20.59 7.00 -3.60
C ILE A 146 -19.35 6.97 -4.48
N LEU A 147 -18.22 6.49 -3.95
CA LEU A 147 -16.97 6.35 -4.70
C LEU A 147 -17.12 5.43 -5.92
N LEU A 148 -17.87 4.33 -5.81
CA LEU A 148 -18.12 3.42 -6.92
C LEU A 148 -18.94 4.10 -8.03
N ILE A 149 -19.98 4.86 -7.66
CA ILE A 149 -20.79 5.63 -8.61
C ILE A 149 -19.91 6.67 -9.32
N LEU A 150 -19.14 7.45 -8.56
CA LEU A 150 -18.21 8.43 -9.11
C LEU A 150 -17.17 7.78 -10.01
N HIS A 151 -16.67 6.59 -9.64
CA HIS A 151 -15.70 5.86 -10.44
C HIS A 151 -16.28 5.41 -11.78
N ARG A 152 -17.51 4.86 -11.78
CA ARG A 152 -18.20 4.48 -13.01
C ARG A 152 -18.44 5.70 -13.90
N TRP A 153 -18.92 6.79 -13.32
CA TRP A 153 -19.15 8.04 -14.04
C TRP A 153 -17.86 8.60 -14.65
N ALA A 154 -16.79 8.72 -13.86
CA ALA A 154 -15.50 9.23 -14.33
C ALA A 154 -14.85 8.33 -15.40
N THR A 155 -15.04 7.01 -15.30
CA THR A 155 -14.55 6.06 -16.31
C THR A 155 -15.33 6.20 -17.60
N GLN A 156 -16.66 6.23 -17.53
CA GLN A 156 -17.51 6.43 -18.70
C GLN A 156 -17.20 7.77 -19.39
N TYR A 157 -17.11 8.85 -18.62
CA TYR A 157 -16.79 10.18 -19.16
C TYR A 157 -15.43 10.18 -19.86
N THR A 158 -14.39 9.63 -19.21
CA THR A 158 -13.05 9.51 -19.81
C THR A 158 -13.07 8.69 -21.10
N THR A 159 -13.78 7.55 -21.13
CA THR A 159 -13.90 6.72 -22.33
C THR A 159 -14.62 7.44 -23.47
N THR A 160 -15.72 8.13 -23.19
CA THR A 160 -16.45 8.93 -24.20
C THR A 160 -15.58 10.08 -24.73
N TRP A 161 -14.87 10.78 -23.84
CA TRP A 161 -14.01 11.88 -24.23
C TRP A 161 -12.80 11.41 -25.04
N LEU A 162 -12.12 10.33 -24.64
CA LEU A 162 -11.04 9.73 -25.45
C LEU A 162 -11.56 9.25 -26.81
N GLY A 163 -12.76 8.67 -26.86
CA GLY A 163 -13.40 8.30 -28.13
C GLY A 163 -13.64 9.49 -29.06
N SER A 164 -13.89 10.68 -28.51
CA SER A 164 -14.07 11.91 -29.29
C SER A 164 -12.76 12.47 -29.88
N LEU A 165 -11.60 12.07 -29.35
CA LEU A 165 -10.29 12.53 -29.80
C LEU A 165 -9.72 11.74 -30.98
N ALA A 166 -10.46 10.77 -31.54
CA ALA A 166 -10.02 9.93 -32.66
C ALA A 166 -8.63 9.28 -32.48
N ILE A 167 -8.23 9.01 -31.23
CA ILE A 167 -6.91 8.50 -30.87
C ILE A 167 -6.65 7.14 -31.55
N VAL A 168 -5.52 7.03 -32.23
CA VAL A 168 -5.06 5.80 -32.87
C VAL A 168 -3.92 5.16 -32.07
N PRO A 169 -3.68 3.84 -32.16
CA PRO A 169 -2.56 3.19 -31.48
C PRO A 169 -1.19 3.82 -31.78
N HIS A 170 -1.04 4.47 -32.94
CA HIS A 170 0.16 5.19 -33.33
C HIS A 170 0.48 6.38 -32.41
N ASP A 171 -0.52 6.99 -31.76
CA ASP A 171 -0.33 8.13 -30.85
C ASP A 171 0.40 7.73 -29.55
N PHE A 172 0.50 6.42 -29.30
CA PHE A 172 1.27 5.84 -28.20
C PHE A 172 2.64 5.32 -28.64
N SER A 173 3.05 5.57 -29.88
CA SER A 173 4.30 5.04 -30.41
C SER A 173 5.54 5.67 -29.76
N PRO A 174 6.71 4.98 -29.77
CA PRO A 174 7.94 5.48 -29.16
C PRO A 174 8.41 6.85 -29.66
N THR A 175 8.01 7.25 -30.88
CA THR A 175 8.35 8.55 -31.48
C THR A 175 7.75 9.72 -30.70
N HIS A 176 6.66 9.51 -29.97
CA HIS A 176 6.03 10.52 -29.12
C HIS A 176 6.52 10.48 -27.67
N GLN A 177 7.60 9.76 -27.35
CA GLN A 177 8.22 9.69 -26.00
C GLN A 177 9.13 10.87 -25.67
N GLY A 178 8.82 12.07 -26.16
CA GLY A 178 9.53 13.29 -25.79
C GLY A 178 9.48 13.55 -24.28
N LEU A 179 10.64 13.90 -23.70
CA LEU A 179 10.81 14.27 -22.30
C LEU A 179 10.36 15.72 -22.01
N LEU A 180 10.50 16.60 -23.00
CA LEU A 180 10.23 18.03 -22.85
C LEU A 180 8.87 18.39 -23.45
N PRO A 181 8.03 19.18 -22.74
CA PRO A 181 6.68 19.48 -23.19
C PRO A 181 6.63 20.28 -24.50
N TRP A 182 7.65 21.08 -24.79
CA TRP A 182 7.76 21.87 -26.02
C TRP A 182 8.14 21.05 -27.26
N SER A 183 8.51 19.78 -27.11
CA SER A 183 8.75 18.88 -28.24
C SER A 183 7.55 17.96 -28.50
N LEU A 184 6.40 18.22 -27.89
CA LEU A 184 5.21 17.39 -27.98
C LEU A 184 4.06 18.18 -28.58
N GLU A 185 3.33 17.53 -29.49
CA GLU A 185 2.10 18.05 -30.06
C GLU A 185 1.02 18.20 -28.97
N GLU A 186 0.11 19.17 -29.14
CA GLU A 186 -0.96 19.45 -28.18
C GLU A 186 -1.85 18.23 -27.90
N GLU A 187 -2.10 17.42 -28.93
CA GLU A 187 -2.89 16.19 -28.85
C GLU A 187 -2.25 15.16 -27.93
N VAL A 188 -0.91 15.00 -28.02
CA VAL A 188 -0.14 14.11 -27.15
C VAL A 188 -0.17 14.60 -25.70
N LEU A 189 -0.12 15.92 -25.48
CA LEU A 189 -0.22 16.51 -24.14
C LEU A 189 -1.63 16.32 -23.55
N ALA A 190 -2.69 16.47 -24.35
CA ALA A 190 -4.07 16.21 -23.94
C ALA A 190 -4.28 14.74 -23.56
N LEU A 191 -3.79 13.83 -24.39
CA LEU A 191 -3.82 12.38 -24.15
C LEU A 191 -3.11 12.01 -22.83
N ARG A 192 -1.88 12.50 -22.65
CA ARG A 192 -1.10 12.27 -21.42
C ARG A 192 -1.81 12.83 -20.19
N SER A 193 -2.44 14.00 -20.30
CA SER A 193 -3.17 14.64 -19.20
C SER A 193 -4.38 13.81 -18.76
N VAL A 194 -5.13 13.26 -19.72
CA VAL A 194 -6.29 12.42 -19.41
C VAL A 194 -5.88 11.07 -18.88
N TYR A 195 -4.87 10.43 -19.46
CA TYR A 195 -4.35 9.17 -18.92
C TYR A 195 -3.81 9.35 -17.49
N ALA A 196 -3.05 10.43 -17.23
CA ALA A 196 -2.56 10.75 -15.90
C ALA A 196 -3.71 11.00 -14.90
N THR A 197 -4.74 11.75 -15.31
CA THR A 197 -5.92 12.01 -14.48
C THR A 197 -6.68 10.73 -14.16
N GLN A 198 -6.92 9.88 -15.16
CA GLN A 198 -7.57 8.59 -14.99
C GLN A 198 -6.75 7.67 -14.08
N TRP A 199 -5.42 7.64 -14.24
CA TRP A 199 -4.52 6.86 -13.40
C TRP A 199 -4.54 7.32 -11.94
N VAL A 200 -4.48 8.64 -11.69
CA VAL A 200 -4.60 9.22 -10.35
C VAL A 200 -5.97 8.87 -9.75
N TRP A 201 -7.05 9.06 -10.51
CA TRP A 201 -8.41 8.77 -10.04
C TRP A 201 -8.60 7.29 -9.71
N ARG A 202 -8.20 6.38 -10.59
CA ARG A 202 -8.31 4.93 -10.40
C ARG A 202 -7.53 4.47 -9.18
N THR A 203 -6.31 4.99 -9.00
CA THR A 203 -5.47 4.67 -7.83
C THR A 203 -6.10 5.19 -6.54
N TYR A 204 -6.60 6.44 -6.54
CA TYR A 204 -7.31 7.03 -5.41
C TYR A 204 -8.54 6.21 -5.01
N PHE A 205 -9.38 5.86 -6.01
CA PHE A 205 -10.58 5.06 -5.83
C PHE A 205 -10.25 3.71 -5.20
N LEU A 206 -9.32 2.95 -5.80
CA LEU A 206 -9.01 1.59 -5.35
C LEU A 206 -8.43 1.56 -3.94
N LEU A 207 -7.49 2.46 -3.63
CA LEU A 207 -6.90 2.53 -2.29
C LEU A 207 -7.97 2.90 -1.25
N THR A 208 -8.83 3.86 -1.56
CA THR A 208 -9.90 4.29 -0.66
C THR A 208 -10.95 3.21 -0.44
N ALA A 209 -11.35 2.51 -1.50
CA ALA A 209 -12.28 1.39 -1.43
C ALA A 209 -11.71 0.25 -0.56
N TRP A 210 -10.46 -0.16 -0.80
CA TRP A 210 -9.82 -1.20 0.03
C TRP A 210 -9.68 -0.78 1.48
N HIS A 211 -9.30 0.47 1.73
CA HIS A 211 -9.21 0.99 3.09
C HIS A 211 -10.57 0.96 3.81
N ASP A 212 -11.65 1.33 3.13
CA ASP A 212 -12.98 1.30 3.74
C ASP A 212 -13.49 -0.12 3.96
N ILE A 213 -13.19 -1.06 3.05
CA ILE A 213 -13.46 -2.49 3.24
C ILE A 213 -12.75 -3.01 4.49
N PHE A 214 -11.44 -2.72 4.63
CA PHE A 214 -10.71 -3.13 5.82
C PHE A 214 -11.19 -2.42 7.09
N ALA A 215 -11.53 -1.13 7.02
CA ALA A 215 -12.08 -0.41 8.16
C ALA A 215 -13.41 -1.03 8.63
N ILE A 216 -14.31 -1.39 7.71
CA ILE A 216 -15.56 -2.10 8.02
C ILE A 216 -15.25 -3.47 8.65
N LEU A 217 -14.33 -4.22 8.06
CA LEU A 217 -13.94 -5.54 8.56
C LEU A 217 -13.39 -5.46 10.00
N PHE A 218 -12.40 -4.61 10.24
CA PHE A 218 -11.71 -4.56 11.54
C PHE A 218 -12.51 -3.83 12.63
N VAL A 219 -13.26 -2.78 12.29
CA VAL A 219 -14.05 -2.02 13.27
C VAL A 219 -15.45 -2.61 13.44
N SER A 220 -16.17 -2.83 12.34
CA SER A 220 -17.60 -3.15 12.39
C SER A 220 -17.86 -4.64 12.55
N ILE A 221 -17.19 -5.50 11.77
CA ILE A 221 -17.41 -6.95 11.78
C ILE A 221 -16.65 -7.61 12.93
N LEU A 222 -15.32 -7.50 12.93
CA LEU A 222 -14.45 -8.18 13.88
C LEU A 222 -14.39 -7.50 15.25
N GLY A 223 -14.56 -6.17 15.30
CA GLY A 223 -14.44 -5.40 16.54
C GLY A 223 -13.02 -5.39 17.09
N TRP A 224 -12.03 -5.54 16.22
CA TRP A 224 -10.63 -5.61 16.62
C TRP A 224 -9.99 -4.24 16.80
N SER A 225 -10.53 -3.20 16.15
CA SER A 225 -10.05 -1.82 16.15
C SER A 225 -11.17 -0.81 16.47
N ASN A 226 -10.78 0.41 16.83
CA ASN A 226 -11.68 1.55 16.98
C ASN A 226 -11.78 2.36 15.68
N GLU A 227 -12.83 3.17 15.56
CA GLU A 227 -13.00 4.13 14.46
C GLU A 227 -11.80 5.10 14.33
N THR A 228 -11.20 5.51 15.46
CA THR A 228 -10.04 6.41 15.49
C THR A 228 -8.78 5.79 14.91
N ASP A 229 -8.71 4.46 14.86
CA ASP A 229 -7.57 3.72 14.36
C ASP A 229 -7.56 3.68 12.82
N TRP A 230 -8.69 4.05 12.19
CA TRP A 230 -8.92 4.01 10.74
C TRP A 230 -9.23 5.41 10.15
N PRO A 231 -8.32 6.39 10.29
CA PRO A 231 -8.52 7.71 9.71
C PRO A 231 -8.51 7.64 8.18
N SER A 232 -9.13 8.63 7.53
CA SER A 232 -9.10 8.75 6.07
C SER A 232 -7.68 8.60 5.50
N LEU A 233 -7.53 7.89 4.38
CA LEU A 233 -6.26 7.74 3.68
C LEU A 233 -5.70 9.06 3.19
N TYR A 234 -6.59 9.87 2.64
CA TYR A 234 -6.28 11.16 2.07
C TYR A 234 -6.75 12.26 3.02
N PRO A 235 -6.05 13.41 3.05
CA PRO A 235 -6.55 14.59 3.75
C PRO A 235 -7.96 14.96 3.27
N SER A 236 -8.79 15.50 4.16
CA SER A 236 -10.18 15.87 3.86
C SER A 236 -10.35 16.95 2.79
N SER A 237 -9.28 17.69 2.46
CA SER A 237 -9.32 18.79 1.51
C SER A 237 -8.30 18.60 0.40
N ILE A 238 -8.79 18.54 -0.84
CA ILE A 238 -7.98 18.44 -2.06
C ILE A 238 -7.10 19.69 -2.27
N PHE A 239 -7.51 20.84 -1.72
CA PHE A 239 -6.75 22.10 -1.76
C PHE A 239 -5.40 22.01 -1.06
N ARG A 240 -5.12 20.93 -0.30
CA ARG A 240 -3.79 20.69 0.24
C ARG A 240 -2.75 20.30 -0.83
N ALA A 241 -3.18 19.99 -2.05
CA ALA A 241 -2.33 19.55 -3.16
C ALA A 241 -1.97 20.66 -4.17
N TYR A 242 -1.86 21.93 -3.75
CA TYR A 242 -1.58 23.07 -4.65
C TYR A 242 -0.14 23.15 -5.20
N SER A 243 0.75 22.26 -4.81
CA SER A 243 2.11 22.20 -5.36
C SER A 243 2.59 20.76 -5.42
N LEU A 244 3.52 20.46 -6.33
CA LEU A 244 4.09 19.12 -6.51
C LEU A 244 4.64 18.56 -5.19
N ARG A 245 5.33 19.40 -4.42
CA ARG A 245 5.85 19.04 -3.08
C ARG A 245 4.72 18.63 -2.12
N ARG A 246 3.60 19.35 -2.09
CA ARG A 246 2.48 19.00 -1.20
C ARG A 246 1.65 17.83 -1.73
N PHE A 247 1.53 17.69 -3.04
CA PHE A 247 0.91 16.52 -3.65
C PHE A 247 1.62 15.25 -3.18
N TRP A 248 2.92 15.10 -3.43
CA TRP A 248 3.67 13.89 -3.03
C TRP A 248 3.96 13.81 -1.52
N GLY A 249 4.20 14.95 -0.86
CA GLY A 249 4.62 14.98 0.54
C GLY A 249 3.47 14.88 1.54
N VAL A 250 2.28 15.37 1.19
CA VAL A 250 1.16 15.52 2.13
C VAL A 250 -0.08 14.75 1.69
N PHE A 251 -0.43 14.83 0.41
CA PHE A 251 -1.71 14.32 -0.08
C PHE A 251 -1.63 12.88 -0.55
N TRP A 252 -0.67 12.55 -1.41
CA TRP A 252 -0.62 11.31 -2.17
C TRP A 252 0.03 10.16 -1.41
N HIS A 253 -0.61 9.00 -1.44
CA HIS A 253 -0.10 7.68 -1.09
C HIS A 253 0.79 7.61 0.16
N ARG A 254 0.30 8.16 1.28
CA ARG A 254 1.02 8.25 2.56
C ARG A 254 1.30 6.89 3.23
N LEU A 255 0.68 5.80 2.78
CA LEU A 255 0.83 4.45 3.35
C LEU A 255 2.27 3.91 3.27
N HIS A 256 3.03 4.28 2.24
CA HIS A 256 4.40 3.78 2.07
C HIS A 256 5.45 4.58 2.83
N VAL A 257 5.09 5.75 3.39
CA VAL A 257 6.05 6.66 4.04
C VAL A 257 6.71 5.99 5.24
N ALA A 258 5.93 5.35 6.11
CA ALA A 258 6.48 4.67 7.28
C ALA A 258 7.30 3.42 6.91
N PRO A 259 6.83 2.51 6.03
CA PRO A 259 7.65 1.43 5.49
C PRO A 259 8.99 1.92 4.93
N PHE A 260 9.01 2.91 4.03
CA PHE A 260 10.24 3.44 3.44
C PHE A 260 11.15 4.14 4.46
N ALA A 261 10.57 4.81 5.46
CA ALA A 261 11.34 5.41 6.55
C ALA A 261 12.10 4.35 7.38
N ARG A 262 11.60 3.12 7.50
CA ARG A 262 12.31 2.02 8.18
C ARG A 262 13.57 1.62 7.42
N PHE A 263 13.51 1.56 6.09
CA PHE A 263 14.65 1.28 5.22
C PHE A 263 15.60 2.48 5.04
N THR A 264 15.28 3.64 5.60
CA THR A 264 16.15 4.82 5.51
C THR A 264 17.31 4.70 6.52
N PRO A 265 18.58 4.71 6.07
CA PRO A 265 19.77 4.68 6.94
C PRO A 265 19.75 5.77 8.02
N SER A 266 20.25 5.46 9.20
CA SER A 266 20.30 6.41 10.34
C SER A 266 21.09 7.69 10.03
N ARG A 267 22.16 7.59 9.24
CA ARG A 267 22.96 8.75 8.80
C ARG A 267 22.15 9.74 7.96
N LEU A 268 21.19 9.25 7.17
CA LEU A 268 20.25 10.10 6.42
C LEU A 268 19.14 10.69 7.31
N LYS A 269 18.98 10.22 8.56
CA LYS A 269 18.00 10.75 9.51
C LYS A 269 18.55 11.92 10.36
N SER A 270 19.87 12.07 10.50
CA SER A 270 20.46 12.93 11.56
C SER A 270 21.21 14.19 11.10
N LEU A 271 21.21 14.55 9.82
CA LEU A 271 22.10 15.63 9.31
C LEU A 271 21.33 16.72 8.57
N GLY A 272 20.97 17.85 9.20
CA GLY A 272 20.70 19.16 8.57
C GLY A 272 19.81 19.31 7.29
N PRO A 273 19.80 20.50 6.65
CA PRO A 273 18.89 20.85 5.53
C PRO A 273 19.26 20.25 4.15
N VAL A 274 20.55 20.12 3.83
CA VAL A 274 21.06 19.53 2.56
C VAL A 274 20.59 18.07 2.37
N ASN A 275 20.24 17.42 3.47
CA ASN A 275 19.78 16.04 3.54
C ASN A 275 18.28 15.87 3.25
N ASN A 276 17.47 16.93 3.25
CA ASN A 276 16.06 16.79 2.85
C ASN A 276 15.95 16.37 1.37
N ALA A 277 16.81 16.89 0.51
CA ALA A 277 16.90 16.49 -0.89
C ALA A 277 17.39 15.04 -1.02
N VAL A 278 18.47 14.66 -0.33
CA VAL A 278 19.03 13.29 -0.35
C VAL A 278 18.03 12.27 0.19
N ARG A 279 17.35 12.58 1.30
CA ARG A 279 16.28 11.75 1.86
C ARG A 279 15.10 11.64 0.91
N THR A 280 14.72 12.74 0.26
CA THR A 280 13.66 12.74 -0.74
C THR A 280 14.05 11.86 -1.92
N LEU A 281 15.27 12.01 -2.44
CA LEU A 281 15.83 11.16 -3.49
C LEU A 281 15.83 9.68 -3.08
N TRP A 282 16.23 9.36 -1.85
CA TRP A 282 16.19 8.00 -1.33
C TRP A 282 14.78 7.42 -1.30
N ILE A 283 13.80 8.18 -0.83
CA ILE A 283 12.39 7.75 -0.81
C ILE A 283 11.86 7.54 -2.22
N PHE A 284 12.16 8.46 -3.16
CA PHE A 284 11.79 8.31 -4.56
C PHE A 284 12.49 7.12 -5.23
N LEU A 285 13.75 6.84 -4.90
CA LEU A 285 14.47 5.68 -5.38
C LEU A 285 13.82 4.38 -4.91
N LEU A 286 13.48 4.27 -3.62
CA LEU A 286 12.74 3.11 -3.11
C LEU A 286 11.39 2.95 -3.81
N SER A 287 10.66 4.05 -4.02
CA SER A 287 9.40 4.03 -4.77
C SER A 287 9.62 3.55 -6.21
N ALA A 288 10.64 4.05 -6.90
CA ALA A 288 10.98 3.66 -8.27
C ALA A 288 11.34 2.17 -8.37
N LEU A 289 12.09 1.63 -7.40
CA LEU A 289 12.39 0.20 -7.33
C LEU A 289 11.11 -0.64 -7.16
N CYS A 290 10.14 -0.17 -6.37
CA CYS A 290 8.84 -0.85 -6.23
C CYS A 290 8.08 -0.87 -7.56
N HIS A 291 8.01 0.27 -8.26
CA HIS A 291 7.38 0.34 -9.58
C HIS A 291 8.09 -0.55 -10.60
N GLY A 292 9.42 -0.56 -10.59
CA GLY A 292 10.23 -1.46 -11.41
C GLY A 292 9.95 -2.93 -11.11
N ALA A 293 9.82 -3.31 -9.84
CA ALA A 293 9.49 -4.68 -9.44
C ALA A 293 8.07 -5.09 -9.88
N VAL A 294 7.08 -4.19 -9.75
CA VAL A 294 5.72 -4.44 -10.25
C VAL A 294 5.74 -4.65 -11.77
N ASN A 295 6.41 -3.76 -12.51
CA ASN A 295 6.53 -3.88 -13.96
C ASN A 295 7.27 -5.15 -14.37
N TRP A 296 8.33 -5.52 -13.65
CA TRP A 296 9.04 -6.76 -13.88
C TRP A 296 8.10 -7.96 -13.78
N VAL A 297 7.32 -8.07 -12.70
CA VAL A 297 6.40 -9.21 -12.50
C VAL A 297 5.26 -9.24 -13.53
N VAL A 298 4.77 -8.08 -13.97
CA VAL A 298 3.64 -8.01 -14.91
C VAL A 298 4.08 -8.25 -16.35
N TYR A 299 5.25 -7.74 -16.75
CA TYR A 299 5.66 -7.67 -18.16
C TYR A 299 6.82 -8.60 -18.54
N TYR A 300 7.52 -9.22 -17.58
CA TYR A 300 8.70 -10.07 -17.82
C TYR A 300 8.63 -11.40 -17.07
#